data_AF-A0A3M1VC35-F1
#
_entry.id   AF-A0A3M1VC35-F1
#
_cell.length_a   1.000
_cell.length_b   1.000
_cell.length_c   1.000
_cell.angle_alpha   90.00
_cell.angle_beta   90.00
_cell.angle_gamma   90.00
#
_symmetry.space_group_name_H-M   'P 1'
#
loop_
_entity.id
_entity.type
_entity.pdbx_description
1 polymer ?
#
loop_
_entity_poly.entity_id
_entity_poly.type
_entity_poly.pdbx_seq_one_letter_code
_entity_poly.pdbx_strand_id
1 'polypeptide(L)'
;MFVTAPDTRFPEAPAVLGRPCPLEVATHDGRIVYAVEDAGGGLFWPIVLSWGQPVGSPLWRALTVAENRRRVPPSVAAAFRLRMGRLHLLMYRSLRKPTVARTFLGCHSERETYVARIRPRGALEPILLVDG
;
A
#
# COMPACT_ATOMS: atom_id res chain seq x y z
N MET A 1 0.33 8.66 3.23
CA MET A 1 0.71 10.08 3.08
C MET A 1 -0.51 10.88 3.49
N PHE A 2 -0.39 11.85 4.40
CA PHE A 2 -1.48 12.79 4.68
C PHE A 2 -1.38 13.94 3.71
N VAL A 3 -2.51 14.33 3.12
CA VAL A 3 -2.61 15.47 2.23
C VAL A 3 -3.26 16.59 3.02
N THR A 4 -2.54 17.70 3.18
CA THR A 4 -3.09 18.96 3.64
C THR A 4 -2.58 20.03 2.69
N ALA A 5 -3.45 20.66 1.92
CA ALA A 5 -3.14 21.92 1.23
C ALA A 5 -4.42 22.61 0.74
N PRO A 6 -4.43 23.94 0.71
CA PRO A 6 -4.91 24.69 -0.44
C PRO A 6 -3.71 25.22 -1.26
N ASP A 7 -3.89 25.16 -2.60
CA ASP A 7 -3.15 25.82 -3.70
C ASP A 7 -1.69 25.39 -3.97
N THR A 8 -1.17 25.20 -5.19
CA THR A 8 -1.60 25.48 -6.58
C THR A 8 -0.79 24.55 -7.53
N ARG A 9 -1.35 24.17 -8.69
CA ARG A 9 -0.78 23.56 -9.95
C ARG A 9 0.52 22.72 -9.90
N PHE A 10 0.48 21.54 -10.53
CA PHE A 10 1.67 20.78 -10.92
C PHE A 10 2.45 21.49 -12.05
N PRO A 11 3.71 21.93 -11.86
CA PRO A 11 4.62 22.18 -12.97
C PRO A 11 5.14 20.85 -13.54
N GLU A 12 5.60 20.82 -14.80
CA GLU A 12 6.20 19.63 -15.43
C GLU A 12 7.19 18.95 -14.48
N ALA A 13 6.95 17.66 -14.21
CA ALA A 13 7.73 16.88 -13.26
C ALA A 13 9.16 16.66 -13.81
N PRO A 14 10.22 16.93 -13.03
CA PRO A 14 11.57 16.59 -13.46
C PRO A 14 11.76 15.07 -13.42
N ALA A 15 12.50 14.53 -14.39
CA ALA A 15 12.88 13.12 -14.42
C ALA A 15 13.72 12.76 -13.18
N VAL A 16 13.24 11.82 -12.36
CA VAL A 16 13.97 11.31 -11.19
C VAL A 16 14.18 9.80 -11.32
N LEU A 17 15.43 9.42 -11.58
CA LEU A 17 15.96 8.06 -11.48
C LEU A 17 16.03 7.61 -10.00
N GLY A 18 15.55 6.41 -9.70
CA GLY A 18 16.11 5.57 -8.61
C GLY A 18 15.42 5.52 -7.23
N ARG A 19 14.15 5.91 -7.08
CA ARG A 19 13.38 5.72 -5.83
C ARG A 19 12.17 4.80 -6.07
N PRO A 20 11.61 4.07 -5.07
CA PRO A 20 10.26 3.57 -5.22
C PRO A 20 9.39 4.80 -5.53
N CYS A 21 8.79 4.80 -6.73
CA CYS A 21 8.17 5.95 -7.39
C CYS A 21 7.55 6.96 -6.39
N PRO A 22 7.88 8.27 -6.45
CA PRO A 22 7.21 9.23 -5.59
C PRO A 22 5.75 9.31 -6.04
N LEU A 23 4.84 8.76 -5.22
CA LEU A 23 3.43 9.14 -5.30
C LEU A 23 3.36 10.65 -5.06
N GLU A 24 3.00 11.41 -6.09
CA GLU A 24 2.65 12.80 -5.93
C GLU A 24 1.17 12.89 -5.57
N VAL A 25 0.84 13.73 -4.58
CA VAL A 25 -0.54 13.95 -4.18
C VAL A 25 -0.80 15.44 -4.03
N ALA A 26 -1.85 15.91 -4.66
CA ALA A 26 -2.31 17.29 -4.59
C ALA A 26 -3.83 17.35 -4.38
N THR A 27 -4.31 18.55 -4.10
CA THR A 27 -5.74 18.88 -4.11
C THR A 27 -5.99 19.91 -5.20
N HIS A 28 -6.96 19.64 -6.07
CA HIS A 28 -7.35 20.54 -7.17
C HIS A 28 -8.86 20.51 -7.34
N ASP A 29 -9.51 21.67 -7.30
CA ASP A 29 -10.96 21.83 -7.47
C ASP A 29 -11.81 20.88 -6.60
N GLY A 30 -11.45 20.77 -5.31
CA GLY A 30 -12.14 19.87 -4.37
C GLY A 30 -11.90 18.38 -4.61
N ARG A 31 -10.95 18.01 -5.48
CA ARG A 31 -10.54 16.63 -5.75
C ARG A 31 -9.16 16.35 -5.19
N ILE A 32 -8.94 15.12 -4.74
CA ILE A 32 -7.60 14.60 -4.46
C ILE A 32 -7.07 14.03 -5.77
N VAL A 33 -5.96 14.58 -6.26
CA VAL A 33 -5.26 14.10 -7.45
C VAL A 33 -4.00 13.39 -7.01
N TYR A 34 -3.76 12.20 -7.55
CA TYR A 34 -2.52 11.47 -7.30
C TYR A 34 -1.95 10.93 -8.61
N ALA A 35 -0.62 10.99 -8.73
CA ALA A 35 0.12 10.47 -9.87
C ALA A 35 1.14 9.43 -9.39
N VAL A 36 1.21 8.32 -10.11
CA VAL A 36 2.20 7.26 -9.90
C VAL A 36 2.75 6.88 -11.27
N GLU A 37 4.06 6.92 -11.40
CA GLU A 37 4.76 6.33 -12.53
C GLU A 37 5.09 4.87 -12.20
N ASP A 38 4.62 3.95 -13.04
CA ASP A 38 4.98 2.54 -12.97
C ASP A 38 5.63 2.14 -14.29
N ALA A 39 6.72 1.37 -14.22
CA ALA A 39 7.43 0.87 -15.40
C ALA A 39 6.66 -0.26 -16.14
N GLY A 40 5.42 -0.53 -15.72
CA GLY A 40 4.56 -1.57 -16.25
C GLY A 40 4.66 -2.89 -15.49
N GLY A 41 3.57 -3.67 -15.55
CA GLY A 41 3.53 -5.05 -15.05
C GLY A 41 2.63 -5.30 -13.85
N GLY A 42 2.07 -4.24 -13.24
CA GLY A 42 1.05 -4.27 -12.19
C GLY A 42 1.34 -3.28 -11.06
N LEU A 43 0.35 -2.48 -10.67
CA LEU A 43 0.49 -1.49 -9.59
C LEU A 43 -0.51 -1.76 -8.47
N PHE A 44 0.00 -1.85 -7.23
CA PHE A 44 -0.82 -1.76 -6.02
C PHE A 44 -0.26 -0.69 -5.09
N TRP A 45 -1.04 0.35 -4.85
CA TRP A 45 -0.66 1.45 -3.97
C TRP A 45 -1.80 1.76 -2.99
N PRO A 46 -1.73 1.28 -1.73
CA PRO A 46 -2.80 1.50 -0.77
C PRO A 46 -2.87 2.97 -0.34
N ILE A 47 -4.04 3.59 -0.50
CA ILE A 47 -4.33 4.94 -0.03
C ILE A 47 -5.18 4.83 1.24
N VAL A 48 -4.78 5.56 2.29
CA VAL A 48 -5.55 5.65 3.54
C VAL A 48 -5.95 7.11 3.74
N LEU A 49 -7.26 7.33 3.70
CA LEU A 49 -7.88 8.62 3.95
C LEU A 49 -8.36 8.65 5.42
N SER A 50 -8.10 9.76 6.10
CA SER A 50 -8.52 9.99 7.49
C SER A 50 -9.26 11.31 7.58
N TRP A 51 -10.43 11.29 8.21
CA TRP A 51 -11.21 12.48 8.49
C TRP A 51 -11.08 12.80 9.99
N GLY A 52 -10.73 14.05 10.32
CA GLY A 52 -10.44 14.48 11.70
C GLY A 52 -8.95 14.54 12.03
N GLN A 53 -8.62 14.81 13.30
CA GLN A 53 -7.22 14.92 13.72
C GLN A 53 -6.50 13.55 13.62
N PRO A 54 -5.34 13.47 12.93
CA PRO A 54 -4.60 12.23 12.83
C PRO A 54 -4.15 11.75 14.21
N VAL A 55 -4.35 10.47 14.52
CA VAL A 55 -3.93 9.86 15.80
C VAL A 55 -2.42 9.56 15.88
N GLY A 56 -1.60 10.30 15.13
CA GLY A 56 -0.14 10.18 15.05
C GLY A 56 0.40 10.25 13.62
N SER A 57 1.72 10.35 13.47
CA SER A 57 2.36 10.36 12.14
C SER A 57 2.30 8.98 11.48
N PRO A 58 2.01 8.90 10.17
CA PRO A 58 1.87 7.63 9.48
C PRO A 58 3.25 7.05 9.16
N LEU A 59 3.52 5.84 9.61
CA LEU A 59 4.73 5.08 9.30
C LEU A 59 4.38 3.94 8.34
N TRP A 60 4.86 4.05 7.11
CA TRP A 60 4.69 3.04 6.07
C TRP A 60 5.91 2.12 6.00
N ARG A 61 5.66 0.84 5.75
CA ARG A 61 6.70 -0.13 5.35
C ARG A 61 6.17 -1.03 4.26
N ALA A 62 6.91 -1.12 3.16
CA ALA A 62 6.74 -2.24 2.22
C ALA A 62 7.20 -3.53 2.91
N LEU A 63 6.50 -4.62 2.62
CA LEU A 63 6.79 -5.94 3.18
C LEU A 63 7.26 -6.86 2.07
N THR A 64 8.12 -7.82 2.43
CA THR A 64 8.47 -8.91 1.54
C THR A 64 7.24 -9.79 1.33
N VAL A 65 6.89 -10.01 0.06
CA VAL A 65 5.98 -11.07 -0.35
C VAL A 65 6.81 -12.18 -0.97
N ALA A 66 6.52 -13.43 -0.64
CA ALA A 66 7.16 -14.58 -1.24
C ALA A 66 6.15 -15.60 -1.77
N GLU A 67 6.54 -16.30 -2.84
CA GLU A 67 5.83 -17.43 -3.43
C GLU A 67 6.87 -18.53 -3.66
N ASN A 68 6.56 -19.78 -3.28
CA ASN A 68 7.47 -20.93 -3.45
C ASN A 68 8.92 -20.64 -2.99
N ARG A 69 9.07 -20.13 -1.76
CA ARG A 69 10.37 -19.77 -1.13
C ARG A 69 11.18 -18.69 -1.86
N ARG A 70 10.58 -17.96 -2.80
CA ARG A 70 11.23 -16.87 -3.53
C ARG A 70 10.47 -15.57 -3.31
N ARG A 71 11.20 -14.47 -3.12
CA ARG A 71 10.61 -13.14 -3.09
C ARG A 71 10.00 -12.83 -4.47
N VAL A 72 8.76 -12.36 -4.49
CA VAL A 72 8.11 -11.87 -5.71
C VAL A 72 8.26 -10.36 -5.83
N PRO A 73 8.34 -9.80 -7.04
CA PRO A 73 8.39 -8.37 -7.24
C PRO A 73 7.02 -7.71 -6.96
N PRO A 74 6.98 -6.40 -6.62
CA PRO A 74 5.73 -5.67 -6.38
C PRO A 74 4.71 -5.73 -7.52
N SER A 75 5.17 -5.88 -8.78
CA SER A 75 4.33 -6.05 -9.96
C SER A 75 3.59 -7.39 -10.04
N VAL A 76 3.99 -8.36 -9.22
CA VAL A 76 3.32 -9.67 -9.09
C VAL A 76 2.41 -9.68 -7.86
N ALA A 77 2.92 -9.18 -6.74
CA ALA A 77 2.16 -8.98 -5.52
C ALA A 77 2.86 -7.98 -4.61
N ALA A 78 2.09 -7.21 -3.85
CA ALA A 78 2.63 -6.24 -2.91
C ALA A 78 1.90 -6.30 -1.57
N ALA A 79 2.65 -6.08 -0.50
CA ALA A 79 2.13 -5.96 0.84
C ALA A 79 2.75 -4.75 1.55
N PHE A 80 1.93 -4.08 2.34
CA PHE A 80 2.30 -2.88 3.07
C PHE A 80 1.80 -2.96 4.51
N ARG A 81 2.57 -2.36 5.41
CA ARG A 81 2.16 -2.08 6.78
C ARG A 81 2.06 -0.57 6.99
N LEU A 82 0.90 -0.11 7.44
CA LEU A 82 0.73 1.24 7.97
C LEU A 82 0.67 1.15 9.50
N ARG A 83 1.44 2.01 10.17
CA ARG A 83 1.23 2.32 11.59
C ARG A 83 0.90 3.81 11.73
N MET A 84 -0.21 4.13 12.36
CA MET A 84 -0.63 5.48 12.72
C MET A 84 -1.20 5.45 14.14
N GLY A 85 -0.45 5.96 15.12
CA GLY A 85 -0.86 5.85 16.52
C GLY A 85 -1.05 4.40 16.95
N ARG A 86 -2.26 4.09 17.43
CA ARG A 86 -2.70 2.72 17.80
C ARG A 86 -3.25 1.92 16.61
N LEU A 87 -3.47 2.55 15.47
CA LEU A 87 -3.93 1.87 14.25
C LEU A 87 -2.74 1.24 13.55
N HIS A 88 -2.75 -0.09 13.43
CA HIS A 88 -1.78 -0.84 12.66
C HIS A 88 -2.55 -1.65 11.60
N LEU A 89 -2.25 -1.44 10.33
CA LEU A 89 -2.90 -2.10 9.20
C LEU A 89 -1.88 -2.90 8.39
N LEU A 90 -2.29 -4.10 7.99
CA LEU A 90 -1.68 -4.91 6.94
C LEU A 90 -2.58 -4.82 5.71
N MET A 91 -1.99 -4.53 4.56
CA MET A 91 -2.68 -4.51 3.27
C MET A 91 -1.85 -5.32 2.29
N TYR A 92 -2.44 -6.34 1.68
CA TYR A 92 -1.83 -7.18 0.68
C TYR A 92 -2.74 -7.30 -0.54
N ARG A 93 -2.12 -7.31 -1.72
CA ARG A 93 -2.77 -7.54 -3.01
C ARG A 93 -1.90 -8.45 -3.87
N SER A 94 -2.51 -9.50 -4.37
CA SER A 94 -2.05 -10.29 -5.51
C SER A 94 -2.43 -9.55 -6.80
N LEU A 95 -1.47 -9.32 -7.69
CA LEU A 95 -1.70 -8.71 -9.01
C LEU A 95 -1.66 -9.73 -10.14
N ARG A 96 -1.11 -10.91 -9.86
CA ARG A 96 -1.12 -12.07 -10.76
C ARG A 96 -1.52 -13.31 -9.99
N LYS A 97 -2.33 -14.16 -10.62
CA LYS A 97 -2.80 -15.42 -10.04
C LYS A 97 -1.59 -16.24 -9.52
N PRO A 98 -1.56 -16.57 -8.21
CA PRO A 98 -0.46 -17.34 -7.66
C PRO A 98 -0.52 -18.80 -8.12
N THR A 99 0.63 -19.46 -8.21
CA THR A 99 0.69 -20.93 -8.42
C THR A 99 0.53 -21.70 -7.12
N VAL A 100 0.97 -21.11 -6.01
CA VAL A 100 0.79 -21.57 -4.63
C VAL A 100 0.55 -20.37 -3.72
N ALA A 101 -0.04 -20.59 -2.55
CA ALA A 101 -0.22 -19.55 -1.54
C ALA A 101 1.04 -18.70 -1.32
N ARG A 102 0.83 -17.38 -1.21
CA ARG A 102 1.90 -16.41 -0.97
C ARG A 102 2.04 -16.13 0.51
N THR A 103 3.27 -15.83 0.94
CA THR A 103 3.57 -15.43 2.31
C THR A 103 3.89 -13.95 2.43
N PHE A 104 3.39 -13.33 3.49
CA PHE A 104 3.64 -11.94 3.85
C PHE A 104 3.37 -11.76 5.35
N LEU A 105 4.29 -11.14 6.10
CA LEU A 105 4.15 -10.89 7.55
C LEU A 105 3.66 -12.11 8.36
N GLY A 106 4.19 -13.30 8.08
CA GLY A 106 3.79 -14.54 8.74
C GLY A 106 2.44 -15.12 8.29
N CYS A 107 1.71 -14.45 7.38
CA CYS A 107 0.56 -15.02 6.68
C CYS A 107 1.00 -16.00 5.60
N HIS A 108 0.14 -16.95 5.29
CA HIS A 108 0.21 -17.81 4.10
C HIS A 108 -1.20 -17.85 3.50
N SER A 109 -1.38 -17.31 2.28
CA SER A 109 -2.70 -17.03 1.74
C SER A 109 -2.74 -17.13 0.21
N GLU A 110 -3.81 -17.73 -0.30
CA GLU A 110 -4.16 -17.78 -1.74
C GLU A 110 -5.07 -16.62 -2.17
N ARG A 111 -5.56 -15.83 -1.20
CA ARG A 111 -6.47 -14.70 -1.43
C ARG A 111 -5.89 -13.69 -2.43
N GLU A 112 -6.76 -13.06 -3.20
CA GLU A 112 -6.41 -11.95 -4.08
C GLU A 112 -6.11 -10.67 -3.28
N THR A 113 -6.95 -10.36 -2.27
CA THR A 113 -6.77 -9.22 -1.37
C THR A 113 -6.84 -9.67 0.07
N TYR A 114 -5.97 -9.11 0.91
CA TYR A 114 -5.98 -9.32 2.35
C TYR A 114 -5.74 -7.99 3.06
N VAL A 115 -6.75 -7.46 3.75
CA VAL A 115 -6.63 -6.29 4.61
C VAL A 115 -6.98 -6.68 6.03
N ALA A 116 -6.11 -6.35 6.98
CA ALA A 116 -6.32 -6.70 8.38
C ALA A 116 -5.77 -5.63 9.32
N ARG A 117 -6.37 -5.55 10.51
CA ARG A 117 -5.78 -4.85 11.64
C ARG A 117 -4.77 -5.75 12.34
N ILE A 118 -3.60 -5.20 12.64
CA ILE A 118 -2.60 -5.85 13.49
C ILE A 118 -2.90 -5.46 14.94
N ARG A 119 -3.26 -6.45 15.75
CA ARG A 119 -3.51 -6.29 17.19
C ARG A 119 -2.21 -6.27 17.99
N PRO A 120 -2.24 -5.82 19.25
CA PRO A 120 -1.13 -6.05 20.17
C PRO A 120 -0.68 -7.51 20.14
N ARG A 121 0.62 -7.76 20.24
CA ARG A 121 1.24 -9.09 20.09
C ARG A 121 1.20 -9.69 18.67
N GLY A 122 0.74 -8.94 17.67
CA GLY A 122 0.89 -9.30 16.26
C GLY A 122 -0.24 -10.14 15.67
N ALA A 123 -1.29 -10.43 16.43
CA ALA A 123 -2.46 -11.13 15.91
C ALA A 123 -3.12 -10.31 14.79
N LEU A 124 -3.55 -10.99 13.72
CA LEU A 124 -4.18 -10.36 12.57
C LEU A 124 -5.68 -10.56 12.65
N GLU A 125 -6.41 -9.45 12.65
CA GLU A 125 -7.86 -9.41 12.60
C GLU A 125 -8.29 -8.95 11.21
N PRO A 126 -8.81 -9.86 10.36
CA PRO A 126 -9.24 -9.51 9.01
C PRO A 126 -10.30 -8.42 9.00
N ILE A 127 -10.15 -7.47 8.07
CA ILE A 127 -11.14 -6.43 7.73
C ILE A 127 -11.78 -6.77 6.38
N LEU A 128 -10.97 -7.17 5.41
CA LEU A 128 -11.40 -7.54 4.06
C LEU A 128 -10.56 -8.71 3.55
N LEU A 129 -11.23 -9.72 3.02
CA LEU A 129 -10.64 -10.83 2.29
C LEU A 129 -11.37 -10.94 0.95
N VAL A 130 -10.62 -11.08 -0.14
CA VAL A 130 -11.19 -11.25 -1.49
C VAL A 130 -10.57 -12.49 -2.12
N ASP A 131 -11.42 -13.33 -2.69
CA ASP A 131 -11.03 -14.48 -3.50
C ASP A 131 -10.87 -14.09 -4.96
N GLY A 132 -10.02 -14.81 -5.70
CA GLY A 132 -9.77 -14.61 -7.13
C GLY A 132 -9.45 -15.91 -7.86
#